data_AF-A0A139PN93-F1
#
_entry.id   AF-A0A139PN93-F1
#
_cell.length_a   1.000
_cell.length_b   1.000
_cell.length_c   1.000
_cell.angle_alpha   90.00
_cell.angle_beta   90.00
_cell.angle_gamma   90.00
#
_symmetry.space_group_name_H-M   'P 1'
#
loop_
_entity.id
_entity.type
_entity.pdbx_description
1 polymer ?
#
loop_
_entity_poly.entity_id
_entity_poly.type
_entity_poly.pdbx_seq_one_letter_code
_entity_poly.pdbx_strand_id
1 'polypeptide(L)'
;MLNEKESKQLHYPGLKAGLFFGLWMFFITPLLNILIGDGQDYFQSLLTIRNAVSSILGSVFFGASIQFLISRRIAKAKKDQDD
;
A
#
# COMPACT_ATOMS: atom_id res chain seq x y z
N MET A 1 -19.04 -1.55 24.46
CA MET A 1 -18.30 -2.76 24.03
C MET A 1 -18.47 -2.87 22.52
N LEU A 2 -17.40 -2.71 21.75
CA LEU A 2 -17.48 -2.67 20.28
C LEU A 2 -17.86 -4.06 19.76
N ASN A 3 -18.88 -4.10 18.91
CA ASN A 3 -19.49 -5.32 18.37
C ASN A 3 -18.49 -6.02 17.42
N GLU A 4 -18.44 -7.34 17.45
CA GLU A 4 -17.47 -8.23 16.78
C GLU A 4 -17.30 -7.95 15.26
N LYS A 5 -18.32 -7.33 14.66
CA LYS A 5 -18.36 -6.91 13.26
C LYS A 5 -17.44 -5.70 12.95
N GLU A 6 -17.26 -4.76 13.88
CA GLU A 6 -16.34 -3.62 13.72
C GLU A 6 -14.88 -4.03 13.91
N SER A 7 -14.59 -4.97 14.83
CA SER A 7 -13.24 -5.50 15.06
C SER A 7 -12.69 -6.24 13.82
N LYS A 8 -13.54 -7.00 13.12
CA LYS A 8 -13.17 -7.64 11.84
C LYS A 8 -13.00 -6.65 10.69
N GLN A 9 -13.71 -5.52 10.69
CA GLN A 9 -13.61 -4.50 9.64
C GLN A 9 -12.41 -3.56 9.87
N LEU A 10 -11.99 -3.40 11.13
CA LEU A 10 -10.78 -2.69 11.53
C LEU A 10 -9.49 -3.55 11.41
N HIS A 11 -9.58 -4.73 10.81
CA HIS A 11 -8.43 -5.59 10.60
C HIS A 11 -7.65 -5.13 9.35
N TYR A 12 -6.85 -4.08 9.55
CA TYR A 12 -5.79 -3.56 8.67
C TYR A 12 -6.17 -3.25 7.20
N PRO A 13 -7.18 -2.40 6.94
CA PRO A 13 -7.55 -2.01 5.58
C PRO A 13 -6.39 -1.33 4.83
N GLY A 14 -5.58 -0.52 5.52
CA GLY A 14 -4.42 0.12 4.91
C GLY A 14 -3.26 -0.83 4.66
N LEU A 15 -2.97 -1.79 5.55
CA LEU A 15 -1.96 -2.82 5.28
C LEU A 15 -2.33 -3.69 4.08
N LYS A 16 -3.60 -4.06 3.92
CA LYS A 16 -4.09 -4.79 2.73
C LYS A 16 -3.91 -3.96 1.46
N ALA A 17 -4.30 -2.68 1.49
CA ALA A 17 -4.11 -1.77 0.36
C ALA A 17 -2.63 -1.57 0.01
N GLY A 18 -1.77 -1.47 1.02
CA GLY A 18 -0.32 -1.45 0.88
C GLY A 18 0.20 -2.70 0.18
N LEU A 19 -0.18 -3.89 0.66
CA LEU A 19 0.24 -5.16 0.08
C LEU A 19 -0.15 -5.29 -1.41
N PHE A 20 -1.40 -4.93 -1.75
CA PHE A 20 -1.85 -4.92 -3.14
C PHE A 20 -1.09 -3.88 -3.98
N PHE A 21 -0.92 -2.66 -3.47
CA PHE A 21 -0.18 -1.61 -4.14
C PHE A 21 1.28 -1.99 -4.39
N GLY A 22 1.95 -2.54 -3.39
CA GLY A 22 3.32 -3.03 -3.50
C GLY A 22 3.48 -4.15 -4.51
N LEU A 23 2.57 -5.12 -4.48
CA LEU A 23 2.58 -6.22 -5.44
C LEU A 23 2.40 -5.69 -6.87
N TRP A 24 1.44 -4.79 -7.09
CA TRP A 24 1.22 -4.18 -8.40
C TRP A 24 2.39 -3.30 -8.86
N MET A 25 2.93 -2.45 -7.99
CA MET A 25 4.10 -1.60 -8.30
C MET A 25 5.34 -2.43 -8.62
N PHE A 26 5.53 -3.58 -7.97
CA PHE A 26 6.64 -4.48 -8.25
C PHE A 26 6.65 -5.00 -9.69
N PHE A 27 5.48 -5.24 -10.28
CA PHE A 27 5.36 -5.66 -11.67
C PHE A 27 5.29 -4.47 -12.65
N ILE A 28 4.57 -3.39 -12.30
CA ILE A 28 4.39 -2.23 -13.19
C ILE A 28 5.69 -1.44 -13.38
N THR A 29 6.48 -1.23 -12.32
CA THR A 29 7.70 -0.39 -12.36
C THR A 29 8.73 -0.87 -13.41
N PRO A 30 9.14 -2.16 -13.43
CA PRO A 30 10.05 -2.65 -14.46
C PRO A 30 9.43 -2.66 -15.87
N LEU A 31 8.11 -2.78 -15.97
CA LEU A 31 7.38 -2.71 -17.25
C LEU A 31 7.39 -1.27 -17.81
N LEU A 32 7.24 -0.26 -16.94
CA LEU A 32 7.41 1.15 -17.29
C LEU A 32 8.85 1.47 -17.69
N ASN A 33 9.86 0.93 -17.01
CA ASN A 33 11.27 1.14 -17.37
C ASN A 33 11.57 0.64 -18.80
N ILE A 34 11.06 -0.54 -19.17
CA ILE A 34 11.18 -1.06 -20.54
C ILE A 34 10.46 -0.17 -21.54
N LEU A 35 9.25 0.29 -21.20
CA LEU A 35 8.45 1.13 -22.10
C LEU A 35 9.07 2.52 -22.30
N ILE A 36 9.76 3.05 -21.28
CA ILE A 36 10.48 4.33 -21.34
C ILE A 36 11.82 4.19 -22.10
N GLY A 37 12.21 2.97 -22.47
CA GLY A 37 13.38 2.70 -23.31
C GLY A 37 14.70 2.68 -22.54
N ASP A 38 14.66 2.62 -21.22
CA ASP A 38 15.86 2.38 -20.40
C ASP A 38 16.16 0.88 -20.51
N GLY A 39 17.11 0.52 -21.38
CA GLY A 39 17.35 -0.84 -21.90
C GLY A 39 17.79 -1.93 -20.91
N GLN A 40 17.31 -1.88 -19.66
CA GLN A 40 17.46 -2.97 -18.70
C GLN A 40 16.41 -4.05 -18.95
N ASP A 41 16.87 -5.30 -19.01
CA ASP A 41 16.00 -6.48 -19.11
C ASP A 41 14.98 -6.52 -17.97
N TYR A 42 13.72 -6.86 -18.29
CA TYR A 42 12.61 -6.96 -17.34
C TYR A 42 12.98 -7.73 -16.08
N PHE A 43 13.55 -8.93 -16.25
CA PHE A 43 13.94 -9.81 -15.15
C PHE A 43 15.08 -9.21 -14.33
N GLN A 44 16.00 -8.50 -14.97
CA GLN A 44 17.14 -7.88 -14.27
C GLN A 44 16.66 -6.71 -13.43
N SER A 45 15.77 -5.87 -13.95
CA SER A 45 15.17 -4.75 -13.22
C SER A 45 14.21 -5.23 -12.11
N LEU A 46 13.54 -6.38 -12.30
CA LEU A 46 12.63 -6.98 -11.31
C LEU A 46 13.38 -7.75 -10.18
N LEU A 47 14.48 -8.43 -10.51
CA LEU A 47 15.34 -9.15 -9.54
C LEU A 47 16.41 -8.26 -8.90
N THR A 48 16.52 -7.00 -9.33
CA THR A 48 17.42 -6.03 -8.69
C THR A 48 16.96 -5.78 -7.26
N ILE A 49 17.81 -6.10 -6.29
CA ILE A 49 17.57 -5.88 -4.85
C ILE A 49 17.07 -4.46 -4.56
N ARG A 50 17.62 -3.45 -5.24
CA ARG A 50 17.21 -2.05 -5.08
C ARG A 50 15.72 -1.84 -5.42
N ASN A 51 15.22 -2.45 -6.48
CA ASN A 51 13.83 -2.31 -6.91
C ASN A 51 12.90 -3.15 -6.04
N ALA A 52 13.31 -4.35 -5.65
CA ALA A 52 12.58 -5.17 -4.70
C ALA A 52 12.42 -4.48 -3.34
N VAL A 53 13.53 -3.98 -2.77
CA VAL A 53 13.52 -3.24 -1.49
C VAL A 53 12.74 -1.93 -1.63
N SER A 54 12.91 -1.17 -2.70
CA SER A 54 12.15 0.07 -2.92
C SER A 54 10.64 -0.18 -3.06
N SER A 55 10.25 -1.28 -3.72
CA SER A 55 8.84 -1.66 -3.85
C SER A 55 8.23 -2.09 -2.52
N ILE A 56 8.96 -2.89 -1.71
CA ILE A 56 8.53 -3.28 -0.37
C ILE A 56 8.42 -2.06 0.55
N LEU A 57 9.42 -1.18 0.55
CA LEU A 57 9.38 0.05 1.34
C LEU A 57 8.23 0.96 0.90
N GLY A 58 8.03 1.15 -0.41
CA GLY A 58 6.92 1.93 -0.96
C GLY A 58 5.55 1.36 -0.61
N SER A 59 5.41 0.03 -0.67
CA SER A 59 4.22 -0.73 -0.25
C SER A 59 3.87 -0.49 1.21
N VAL A 60 4.87 -0.64 2.09
CA VAL A 60 4.70 -0.46 3.54
C VAL A 60 4.37 1.00 3.87
N PHE A 61 5.09 1.96 3.26
CA PHE A 61 4.81 3.38 3.45
C PHE A 61 3.42 3.78 2.97
N PHE A 62 3.01 3.29 1.80
CA PHE A 62 1.68 3.55 1.26
C PHE A 62 0.60 2.94 2.14
N GLY A 63 0.78 1.67 2.55
CA GLY A 63 -0.15 0.99 3.45
C GLY A 63 -0.29 1.68 4.80
N ALA A 64 0.82 2.10 5.40
CA ALA A 64 0.83 2.86 6.65
C ALA A 64 0.19 4.24 6.50
N SER A 65 0.47 4.95 5.40
CA SER A 65 -0.09 6.29 5.13
C SER A 65 -1.61 6.22 4.94
N ILE A 66 -2.09 5.26 4.16
CA ILE A 66 -3.53 5.03 3.96
C ILE A 66 -4.19 4.59 5.27
N GLN A 67 -3.55 3.69 6.04
CA GLN A 67 -4.06 3.28 7.34
C GLN A 67 -4.21 4.46 8.30
N PHE A 68 -3.22 5.36 8.32
CA PHE A 68 -3.24 6.58 9.12
C PHE A 68 -4.34 7.55 8.68
N LEU A 69 -4.51 7.77 7.37
CA LEU A 69 -5.55 8.63 6.81
C LEU A 69 -6.97 8.11 7.10
N ILE A 70 -7.21 6.81 6.91
CA ILE A 70 -8.49 6.16 7.19
C ILE A 70 -8.79 6.22 8.69
N SER A 71 -7.81 5.92 9.54
CA SER A 71 -7.99 6.00 10.99
C SER A 71 -8.33 7.41 11.45
N ARG A 72 -7.66 8.44 10.90
CA ARG A 72 -8.00 9.85 11.16
C ARG A 72 -9.41 10.20 10.68
N ARG A 73 -9.81 9.76 9.48
CA ARG A 73 -11.17 10.05 8.96
C ARG A 73 -12.25 9.37 9.79
N ILE A 74 -12.06 8.11 10.20
CA ILE A 74 -13.01 7.38 11.05
C ILE A 74 -13.11 8.04 12.43
N ALA A 75 -11.98 8.44 13.04
CA ALA A 75 -11.97 9.12 14.34
C ALA A 75 -12.66 10.50 14.27
N LYS A 76 -12.48 11.23 13.17
CA LYS A 76 -13.15 12.52 12.95
C LYS A 76 -14.65 12.36 12.71
N ALA A 77 -15.05 11.38 11.89
CA ALA A 77 -16.46 11.08 11.63
C ALA A 77 -17.20 10.54 12.88
N LYS A 78 -16.52 9.78 13.75
CA LYS A 78 -17.09 9.38 15.05
C LYS A 78 -17.32 10.57 15.98
N LYS A 79 -16.49 11.62 15.89
CA LYS A 79 -16.63 12.82 16.72
C LYS A 79 -17.78 13.71 16.27
N ASP A 80 -18.03 13.79 14.96
CA ASP A 80 -19.20 14.49 14.36
C ASP A 80 -20.54 13.75 14.57
N GLN A 81 -20.54 12.47 14.97
CA GLN A 81 -21.75 11.69 15.23
C GLN A 81 -22.19 11.69 16.70
N ASP A 82 -21.36 12.22 17.60
CA ASP A 82 -21.61 12.27 19.05
C ASP A 82 -22.04 13.68 19.53
N ASP A 83 -22.17 14.63 18.59
CA ASP A 83 -22.80 15.95 18.73
C ASP A 83 -24.18 15.98 18.04
#